data_AF-A0A0A0YM81-F1
#
_entry.id   AF-A0A0A0YM81-F1
#
_cell.length_a   1.000
_cell.length_b   1.000
_cell.length_c   1.000
_cell.angle_alpha   90.00
_cell.angle_beta   90.00
_cell.angle_gamma   90.00
#
_symmetry.space_group_name_H-M   'P 1'
#
loop_
_entity.id
_entity.type
_entity.pdbx_description
1 polymer ?
#
loop_
_entity_poly.entity_id
_entity_poly.type
_entity_poly.pdbx_seq_one_letter_code
_entity_poly.pdbx_strand_id
1 'polypeptide(L)'
;SCSMDFRGHHEVPPSLDHIHHNHTYHMSPEGPSGLPRPSQRDPSKHKARKAEPERALTRDEKRARALNLPISCDDIINLPMDEFNERISKYDLTEPQLSLIRDIRRRGKNKVAAQNCRKRKLDQILHLAEEVKVIQSRKSELISQYEYLSGERLRIKHKFSLLYRHIFQHLRDSDGQPYSPHEYNLQQSAD
;
A
#
# COMPACT_ATOMS: atom_id res chain seq x y z
N SER A 1 36.57 -11.59 -29.59
CA SER A 1 36.44 -10.13 -29.47
C SER A 1 34.99 -9.74 -29.51
N CYS A 2 34.43 -9.29 -28.40
CA CYS A 2 33.08 -8.74 -28.32
C CYS A 2 33.24 -7.27 -27.90
N SER A 3 32.95 -6.36 -28.83
CA SER A 3 33.00 -4.91 -28.63
C SER A 3 31.66 -4.47 -28.02
N MET A 4 31.71 -3.73 -26.90
CA MET A 4 30.54 -3.08 -26.31
C MET A 4 30.62 -1.59 -26.65
N ASP A 5 29.92 -1.19 -27.71
CA ASP A 5 29.72 0.23 -28.04
C ASP A 5 28.50 0.77 -27.27
N PHE A 6 28.75 1.69 -26.34
CA PHE A 6 27.71 2.45 -25.65
C PHE A 6 27.39 3.71 -26.47
N ARG A 7 26.36 3.64 -27.32
CA ARG A 7 25.72 4.84 -27.88
C ARG A 7 24.53 5.22 -27.01
N GLY A 8 24.68 6.34 -26.30
CA GLY A 8 23.60 6.96 -25.55
C GLY A 8 22.51 7.48 -26.49
N HIS A 9 21.30 6.98 -26.31
CA HIS A 9 20.08 7.59 -26.82
C HIS A 9 19.32 8.19 -25.63
N HIS A 10 19.47 9.50 -25.48
CA HIS A 10 18.52 10.35 -24.80
C HIS A 10 17.29 10.44 -25.71
N GLU A 11 16.25 9.67 -25.44
CA GLU A 11 14.91 9.99 -25.94
C GLU A 11 13.91 9.94 -24.79
N VAL A 12 13.25 11.08 -24.63
CA VAL A 12 12.28 11.45 -23.60
C VAL A 12 11.02 10.59 -23.78
N PRO A 13 10.44 10.00 -22.71
CA PRO A 13 9.16 9.30 -22.86
C PRO A 13 8.05 10.32 -23.20
N PRO A 14 7.08 9.96 -24.06
CA PRO A 14 6.02 10.86 -24.43
C PRO A 14 5.16 11.19 -23.21
N SER A 15 4.68 12.42 -23.19
CA SER A 15 3.75 13.00 -22.22
C SER A 15 2.72 11.98 -21.73
N LEU A 16 2.70 11.74 -20.41
CA LEU A 16 1.60 11.07 -19.74
C LEU A 16 0.32 11.83 -20.05
N ASP A 17 -0.52 11.22 -20.89
CA ASP A 17 -1.88 11.64 -21.15
C ASP A 17 -2.60 11.93 -19.83
N HIS A 18 -3.33 13.03 -19.84
CA HIS A 18 -4.13 13.53 -18.73
C HIS A 18 -5.16 12.48 -18.31
N ILE A 19 -4.82 11.67 -17.31
CA ILE A 19 -5.82 10.91 -16.58
C ILE A 19 -6.57 11.92 -15.70
N HIS A 20 -7.64 12.47 -16.26
CA HIS A 20 -8.60 13.30 -15.51
C HIS A 20 -9.25 12.43 -14.43
N HIS A 21 -8.61 12.39 -13.26
CA HIS A 21 -9.20 11.83 -12.05
C HIS A 21 -10.35 12.74 -11.62
N ASN A 22 -11.57 12.37 -12.00
CA ASN A 22 -12.78 13.03 -11.53
C ASN A 22 -13.16 12.52 -10.13
N HIS A 23 -12.24 12.69 -9.19
CA HIS A 23 -12.45 12.40 -7.78
C HIS A 23 -12.00 13.61 -6.97
N THR A 24 -12.99 14.39 -6.55
CA THR A 24 -12.93 15.37 -5.47
C THR A 24 -12.51 14.65 -4.18
N TYR A 25 -11.22 14.40 -4.02
CA TYR A 25 -10.63 14.18 -2.71
C TYR A 25 -10.64 15.53 -2.01
N HIS A 26 -11.46 15.66 -0.98
CA HIS A 26 -11.36 16.75 -0.01
C HIS A 26 -10.06 16.57 0.77
N MET A 27 -8.95 17.00 0.16
CA MET A 27 -7.71 17.27 0.86
C MET A 27 -7.89 18.64 1.51
N SER A 28 -8.16 18.65 2.82
CA SER A 28 -7.90 19.85 3.61
C SER A 28 -6.38 20.01 3.71
N PRO A 29 -5.80 21.13 3.25
CA PRO A 29 -4.44 21.48 3.64
C PRO A 29 -4.52 22.19 4.99
N GLU A 30 -3.80 21.67 5.98
CA GLU A 30 -3.68 22.33 7.28
C GLU A 30 -2.99 23.70 7.13
N GLY A 31 -3.60 24.73 7.72
CA GLY A 31 -3.05 26.06 7.93
C GLY A 31 -3.92 26.81 8.95
N PRO A 32 -3.35 27.42 10.01
CA PRO A 32 -4.11 27.84 11.18
C PRO A 32 -4.70 29.23 10.96
N SER A 33 -5.99 29.32 10.66
CA SER A 33 -6.85 30.49 10.95
C SER A 33 -8.26 30.30 10.41
N GLY A 34 -9.25 30.53 11.27
CA GLY A 34 -10.39 31.35 10.88
C GLY A 34 -11.62 30.66 10.29
N LEU A 35 -12.56 30.39 11.19
CA LEU A 35 -14.03 30.53 11.06
C LEU A 35 -14.83 29.31 10.53
N PRO A 36 -15.81 28.81 11.31
CA PRO A 36 -16.83 27.92 10.80
C PRO A 36 -17.86 28.72 9.98
N ARG A 37 -18.08 28.27 8.74
CA ARG A 37 -19.13 28.76 7.85
C ARG A 37 -20.51 28.56 8.51
N PRO A 38 -21.33 29.60 8.74
CA PRO A 38 -22.61 29.43 9.39
C PRO A 38 -23.62 28.85 8.40
N SER A 39 -24.07 27.61 8.66
CA SER A 39 -25.28 27.07 8.06
C SER A 39 -26.46 27.80 8.70
N GLN A 40 -27.09 28.71 7.95
CA GLN A 40 -28.39 29.26 8.33
C GLN A 40 -29.43 28.15 8.25
N ARG A 41 -29.75 27.57 9.40
CA ARG A 41 -31.01 26.88 9.63
C ARG A 41 -31.75 27.62 10.73
N ASP A 42 -32.90 28.15 10.34
CA ASP A 42 -33.87 28.86 11.18
C ASP A 42 -34.18 28.09 12.48
N PRO A 43 -34.08 28.70 13.67
CA PRO A 43 -34.47 28.07 14.92
C PRO A 43 -35.82 28.63 15.38
N SER A 44 -36.92 28.00 15.01
CA SER A 44 -38.17 28.21 15.75
C SER A 44 -39.10 27.00 15.69
N LYS A 45 -39.64 26.65 16.87
CA LYS A 45 -40.74 25.71 17.17
C LYS A 45 -40.43 24.21 16.95
N HIS A 46 -40.52 23.29 17.92
CA HIS A 46 -41.33 23.23 19.13
C HIS A 46 -40.71 22.32 20.21
N LYS A 47 -40.88 22.74 21.46
CA LYS A 47 -40.64 22.02 22.72
C LYS A 47 -41.71 20.94 22.89
N ALA A 48 -41.35 19.65 22.91
CA ALA A 48 -42.16 18.60 23.52
C ALA A 48 -41.34 17.34 23.85
N ARG A 49 -41.24 17.10 25.18
CA ARG A 49 -41.01 15.82 25.88
C ARG A 49 -39.68 15.11 25.69
N LYS A 50 -38.83 15.23 26.72
CA LYS A 50 -37.76 14.29 27.05
C LYS A 50 -38.35 12.89 27.22
N ALA A 51 -38.07 12.00 26.28
CA ALA A 51 -37.95 10.57 26.56
C ALA A 51 -36.44 10.27 26.64
N GLU A 52 -36.07 9.47 27.66
CA GLU A 52 -34.87 8.64 27.83
C GLU A 52 -33.90 8.52 26.63
N PRO A 53 -32.58 8.43 26.82
CA PRO A 53 -31.64 8.15 25.74
C PRO A 53 -31.75 6.66 25.33
N GLU A 54 -32.93 6.24 24.84
CA GLU A 54 -33.02 5.12 23.91
C GLU A 54 -32.07 5.48 22.77
N ARG A 55 -30.96 4.74 22.67
CA ARG A 55 -30.03 4.76 21.53
C ARG A 55 -30.86 5.00 20.27
N ALA A 56 -30.66 6.14 19.60
CA ALA A 56 -31.53 6.58 18.53
C ALA A 56 -31.75 5.41 17.55
N LEU A 57 -32.95 4.82 17.59
CA LEU A 57 -33.24 3.59 16.87
C LEU A 57 -32.90 3.79 15.39
N THR A 58 -32.24 2.79 14.81
CA THR A 58 -31.91 2.85 13.38
C THR A 58 -33.21 2.96 12.57
N ARG A 59 -33.13 3.52 11.36
CA ARG A 59 -34.32 3.69 10.50
C ARG A 59 -35.07 2.37 10.31
N ASP A 60 -34.33 1.27 10.19
CA ASP A 60 -34.87 -0.06 9.99
C ASP A 60 -35.48 -0.63 11.29
N GLU A 61 -34.91 -0.35 12.48
CA GLU A 61 -35.51 -0.67 13.79
C GLU A 61 -36.84 0.07 14.03
N LYS A 62 -36.92 1.36 13.67
CA LYS A 62 -38.16 2.13 13.80
C LYS A 62 -39.28 1.55 12.92
N ARG A 63 -38.93 1.15 11.69
CA ARG A 63 -39.87 0.52 10.76
C ARG A 63 -40.29 -0.88 11.22
N ALA A 64 -39.34 -1.66 11.75
CA ALA A 64 -39.63 -2.98 12.32
C ALA A 64 -40.61 -2.88 13.50
N ARG A 65 -40.43 -1.90 14.39
CA ARG A 65 -41.34 -1.64 15.52
C ARG A 65 -42.72 -1.18 15.04
N ALA A 66 -42.79 -0.32 14.01
CA ALA A 66 -44.05 0.17 13.47
C ALA A 66 -44.92 -0.93 12.84
N LEU A 67 -44.30 -1.95 12.24
CA LEU A 67 -44.98 -3.14 11.72
C LEU A 67 -45.03 -4.31 12.71
N ASN A 68 -44.69 -4.07 13.98
CA ASN A 68 -44.66 -5.08 15.06
C ASN A 68 -43.96 -6.39 14.64
N LEU A 69 -42.77 -6.27 14.04
CA LEU A 69 -42.01 -7.46 13.63
C LEU A 69 -41.57 -8.27 14.86
N PRO A 70 -41.82 -9.60 14.89
CA PRO A 70 -41.48 -10.46 16.02
C PRO A 70 -40.00 -10.90 16.05
N ILE A 71 -39.17 -10.38 15.14
CA ILE A 71 -37.75 -10.67 15.00
C ILE A 71 -36.93 -9.38 14.99
N SER A 72 -35.77 -9.38 15.64
CA SER A 72 -34.91 -8.20 15.75
C SER A 72 -34.20 -7.90 14.42
N CYS A 73 -33.86 -6.62 14.18
CA CYS A 73 -33.10 -6.25 12.98
C CYS A 73 -31.71 -6.91 12.94
N ASP A 74 -31.09 -7.15 14.09
CA ASP A 74 -29.78 -7.82 14.16
C ASP A 74 -29.88 -9.28 13.72
N ASP A 75 -30.87 -10.01 14.24
CA ASP A 75 -31.15 -11.40 13.84
C ASP A 75 -31.49 -11.51 12.35
N ILE A 76 -32.31 -10.58 11.83
CA ILE A 76 -32.63 -10.51 10.39
C ILE A 76 -31.34 -10.45 9.55
N ILE A 77 -30.32 -9.72 10.00
CA ILE A 77 -29.09 -9.47 9.24
C ILE A 77 -28.08 -10.59 9.43
N ASN A 78 -27.91 -11.09 10.65
CA ASN A 78 -26.77 -11.93 11.03
C ASN A 78 -27.07 -13.43 10.90
N LEU A 79 -28.32 -13.87 11.07
CA LEU A 79 -28.66 -15.29 11.03
C LEU A 79 -28.40 -15.95 9.65
N PRO A 80 -27.92 -17.21 9.65
CA PRO A 80 -27.83 -18.03 8.45
C PRO A 80 -29.22 -18.32 7.87
N MET A 81 -29.30 -18.73 6.59
CA MET A 81 -30.59 -18.91 5.90
C MET A 81 -31.54 -19.88 6.61
N ASP A 82 -31.02 -21.01 7.09
CA ASP A 82 -31.84 -22.07 7.65
C ASP A 82 -32.48 -21.62 8.98
N GLU A 83 -31.66 -21.08 9.89
CA GLU A 83 -32.13 -20.54 11.16
C GLU A 83 -33.04 -19.32 10.98
N PHE A 84 -32.73 -18.46 10.01
CA PHE A 84 -33.59 -17.33 9.65
C PHE A 84 -34.96 -17.80 9.18
N ASN A 85 -35.02 -18.79 8.28
CA ASN A 85 -36.27 -19.33 7.76
C ASN A 85 -37.08 -20.03 8.85
N GLU A 86 -36.43 -20.79 9.73
CA GLU A 86 -37.07 -21.43 10.88
C GLU A 86 -37.67 -20.39 11.84
N ARG A 87 -36.98 -19.27 12.05
CA ARG A 87 -37.47 -18.20 12.93
C ARG A 87 -38.63 -17.43 12.33
N ILE A 88 -38.66 -17.27 11.01
CA ILE A 88 -39.74 -16.60 10.28
C ILE A 88 -40.97 -17.50 10.15
N SER A 89 -40.81 -18.82 9.95
CA SER A 89 -41.93 -19.76 9.78
C SER A 89 -42.77 -19.98 11.04
N LYS A 90 -42.28 -19.57 12.21
CA LYS A 90 -43.01 -19.62 13.49
C LYS A 90 -44.10 -18.54 13.61
N TYR A 91 -44.14 -17.57 12.70
CA TYR A 91 -45.06 -16.43 12.75
C TYR A 91 -45.86 -16.31 11.45
N ASP A 92 -47.16 -16.03 11.58
CA ASP A 92 -48.03 -15.68 10.45
C ASP A 92 -47.82 -14.22 10.06
N LEU A 93 -46.83 -13.97 9.19
CA LEU A 93 -46.46 -12.63 8.75
C LEU A 93 -47.19 -12.22 7.48
N THR A 94 -47.61 -10.96 7.42
CA THR A 94 -48.22 -10.35 6.23
C THR A 94 -47.17 -10.07 5.15
N GLU A 95 -47.58 -9.99 3.87
CA GLU A 95 -46.65 -9.70 2.77
C GLU A 95 -45.87 -8.37 2.95
N PRO A 96 -46.46 -7.27 3.45
CA PRO A 96 -45.70 -6.05 3.77
C PRO A 96 -44.60 -6.27 4.82
N GLN A 97 -44.85 -7.11 5.83
CA GLN A 97 -43.85 -7.46 6.85
C GLN A 97 -42.72 -8.30 6.25
N LEU A 98 -43.06 -9.33 5.46
CA LEU A 98 -42.07 -10.16 4.76
C LEU A 98 -41.19 -9.34 3.80
N SER A 99 -41.80 -8.42 3.04
CA SER A 99 -41.09 -7.49 2.17
C SER A 99 -40.12 -6.60 2.95
N LEU A 100 -40.55 -6.03 4.08
CA LEU A 100 -39.67 -5.23 4.94
C LEU A 100 -38.50 -6.06 5.49
N ILE A 101 -38.75 -7.29 5.96
CA ILE A 101 -37.71 -8.18 6.51
C ILE A 101 -36.64 -8.47 5.45
N ARG A 102 -37.04 -8.83 4.22
CA ARG A 102 -36.11 -9.07 3.11
C ARG A 102 -35.27 -7.82 2.81
N ASP A 103 -35.91 -6.66 2.81
CA ASP A 103 -35.25 -5.37 2.53
C ASP A 103 -34.25 -4.97 3.63
N ILE A 104 -34.60 -5.17 4.91
CA ILE A 104 -33.69 -4.98 6.05
C ILE A 104 -32.48 -5.89 5.91
N ARG A 105 -32.69 -7.19 5.64
CA ARG A 105 -31.60 -8.17 5.49
C ARG A 105 -30.68 -7.81 4.34
N ARG A 106 -31.25 -7.50 3.17
CA ARG A 106 -30.50 -7.09 1.97
C ARG A 106 -29.64 -5.85 2.24
N ARG A 107 -30.21 -4.83 2.89
CA ARG A 107 -29.46 -3.60 3.26
C ARG A 107 -28.36 -3.88 4.27
N GLY A 108 -28.65 -4.66 5.32
CA GLY A 108 -27.67 -5.04 6.33
C GLY A 108 -26.50 -5.81 5.75
N LYS A 109 -26.77 -6.84 4.93
CA LYS A 109 -25.73 -7.60 4.22
C LYS A 109 -24.91 -6.71 3.27
N ASN A 110 -25.54 -5.80 2.54
CA ASN A 110 -24.82 -4.85 1.67
C ASN A 110 -23.90 -3.93 2.49
N LYS A 111 -24.37 -3.41 3.62
CA LYS A 111 -23.55 -2.60 4.54
C LYS A 111 -22.28 -3.35 4.98
N VAL A 112 -22.43 -4.62 5.40
CA VAL A 112 -21.29 -5.46 5.79
C VAL A 112 -20.39 -5.77 4.60
N ALA A 113 -20.95 -6.09 3.43
CA ALA A 113 -20.18 -6.36 2.22
C ALA A 113 -19.36 -5.14 1.78
N ALA A 114 -19.94 -3.94 1.84
CA ALA A 114 -19.24 -2.69 1.54
C ALA A 114 -18.11 -2.41 2.54
N GLN A 115 -18.33 -2.64 3.83
CA GLN A 115 -17.29 -2.54 4.86
C GLN A 115 -16.15 -3.54 4.60
N ASN A 116 -16.46 -4.81 4.32
CA ASN A 116 -15.47 -5.83 4.02
C ASN A 116 -14.72 -5.55 2.70
N CYS A 117 -15.38 -4.97 1.71
CA CYS A 117 -14.75 -4.53 0.47
C CYS A 117 -13.73 -3.41 0.74
N ARG A 118 -14.14 -2.37 1.49
CA ARG A 118 -13.24 -1.27 1.91
C ARG A 118 -12.08 -1.77 2.75
N LYS A 119 -12.36 -2.66 3.72
CA LYS A 119 -11.34 -3.29 4.57
C LYS A 119 -10.32 -4.04 3.72
N ARG A 120 -10.76 -4.95 2.85
CA ARG A 120 -9.85 -5.69 1.95
C ARG A 120 -9.01 -4.76 1.07
N LYS A 121 -9.61 -3.68 0.55
CA LYS A 121 -8.86 -2.71 -0.26
C LYS A 121 -7.80 -1.98 0.56
N LEU A 122 -8.11 -1.60 1.79
CA LEU A 122 -7.15 -0.98 2.71
C LEU A 122 -6.03 -1.97 3.08
N ASP A 123 -6.39 -3.22 3.42
CA ASP A 123 -5.43 -4.28 3.75
C ASP A 123 -4.46 -4.52 2.59
N GLN A 124 -4.94 -4.52 1.33
CA GLN A 124 -4.11 -4.60 0.14
C GLN A 124 -3.15 -3.41 0.01
N ILE A 125 -3.63 -2.18 0.24
CA ILE A 125 -2.79 -0.98 0.18
C ILE A 125 -1.68 -1.05 1.23
N LEU A 126 -2.02 -1.44 2.47
CA LEU A 126 -1.07 -1.56 3.56
C LEU A 126 -0.03 -2.66 3.30
N HIS A 127 -0.46 -3.79 2.77
CA HIS A 127 0.43 -4.88 2.41
C HIS A 127 1.44 -4.45 1.34
N LEU A 128 0.97 -3.82 0.25
CA LEU A 128 1.86 -3.31 -0.81
C LEU A 128 2.82 -2.24 -0.28
N ALA A 129 2.37 -1.36 0.63
CA ALA A 129 3.25 -0.36 1.23
C ALA A 129 4.39 -1.01 2.04
N GLU A 130 4.12 -2.08 2.77
CA GLU A 130 5.15 -2.82 3.50
C GLU A 130 6.11 -3.56 2.54
N GLU A 131 5.60 -4.18 1.47
CA GLU A 131 6.46 -4.81 0.46
C GLU A 131 7.41 -3.81 -0.19
N VAL A 132 6.92 -2.62 -0.56
CA VAL A 132 7.74 -1.55 -1.11
C VAL A 132 8.84 -1.15 -0.12
N LYS A 133 8.49 -1.00 1.16
CA LYS A 133 9.45 -0.65 2.22
C LYS A 133 10.53 -1.71 2.40
N VAL A 134 10.17 -2.99 2.37
CA VAL A 134 11.12 -4.11 2.42
C VAL A 134 12.08 -4.07 1.22
N ILE A 135 11.55 -3.87 0.01
CA ILE A 135 12.36 -3.78 -1.21
C ILE A 135 13.31 -2.58 -1.15
N GLN A 136 12.84 -1.42 -0.70
CA GLN A 136 13.69 -0.24 -0.55
C GLN A 136 14.81 -0.46 0.46
N SER A 137 14.51 -1.10 1.60
CA SER A 137 15.51 -1.42 2.62
C SER A 137 16.58 -2.36 2.08
N ARG A 138 16.16 -3.44 1.38
CA ARG A 138 17.09 -4.38 0.74
C ARG A 138 17.93 -3.73 -0.36
N LYS A 139 17.34 -2.84 -1.15
CA LYS A 139 18.07 -2.06 -2.16
C LYS A 139 19.15 -1.20 -1.51
N SER A 140 18.83 -0.50 -0.41
CA SER A 140 19.79 0.32 0.31
C SER A 140 20.96 -0.50 0.85
N GLU A 141 20.69 -1.68 1.40
CA GLU A 141 21.71 -2.60 1.90
C GLU A 141 22.64 -3.08 0.77
N LEU A 142 22.06 -3.50 -0.37
CA LEU A 142 22.84 -3.93 -1.53
C LEU A 142 23.72 -2.82 -2.11
N ILE A 143 23.23 -1.57 -2.14
CA ILE A 143 24.02 -0.42 -2.57
C ILE A 143 25.21 -0.22 -1.64
N SER A 144 25.00 -0.26 -0.32
CA SER A 144 26.08 -0.12 0.66
C SER A 144 27.13 -1.23 0.52
N GLN A 145 26.71 -2.48 0.33
CA GLN A 145 27.61 -3.61 0.08
C GLN A 145 28.39 -3.44 -1.24
N TYR A 146 27.73 -2.97 -2.31
CA TYR A 146 28.37 -2.70 -3.58
C TYR A 146 29.45 -1.62 -3.46
N GLU A 147 29.14 -0.51 -2.79
CA GLU A 147 30.10 0.58 -2.56
C GLU A 147 31.32 0.09 -1.77
N TYR A 148 31.10 -0.68 -0.71
CA TYR A 148 32.16 -1.30 0.08
C TYR A 148 33.07 -2.19 -0.78
N LEU A 149 32.49 -3.13 -1.53
CA LEU A 149 33.25 -4.06 -2.38
C LEU A 149 33.98 -3.34 -3.52
N SER A 150 33.36 -2.30 -4.08
CA SER A 150 33.99 -1.47 -5.12
C SER A 150 35.21 -0.73 -4.56
N GLY A 151 35.11 -0.18 -3.35
CA GLY A 151 36.21 0.43 -2.62
C GLY A 151 37.34 -0.56 -2.34
N GLU A 152 37.02 -1.75 -1.85
CA GLU A 152 38.02 -2.80 -1.59
C GLU A 152 38.71 -3.27 -2.87
N ARG A 153 37.95 -3.46 -3.95
CA ARG A 153 38.51 -3.78 -5.26
C ARG A 153 39.49 -2.70 -5.73
N LEU A 154 39.15 -1.42 -5.58
CA LEU A 154 40.03 -0.31 -5.95
C LEU A 154 41.30 -0.30 -5.08
N ARG A 155 41.17 -0.54 -3.78
CA ARG A 155 42.29 -0.63 -2.83
C ARG A 155 43.26 -1.74 -3.21
N ILE A 156 42.74 -2.94 -3.50
CA ILE A 156 43.55 -4.09 -3.90
C ILE A 156 44.21 -3.83 -5.26
N LYS A 157 43.47 -3.28 -6.24
CA LYS A 157 44.03 -2.90 -7.55
C LYS A 157 45.18 -1.91 -7.40
N HIS A 158 45.02 -0.88 -6.56
CA HIS A 158 46.08 0.09 -6.30
C HIS A 158 47.32 -0.57 -5.66
N LYS A 159 47.13 -1.40 -4.63
CA LYS A 159 48.23 -2.16 -4.02
C LYS A 159 48.96 -3.05 -5.02
N PHE A 160 48.21 -3.75 -5.87
CA PHE A 160 48.77 -4.57 -6.94
C PHE A 160 49.60 -3.73 -7.91
N SER A 161 49.08 -2.58 -8.38
CA SER A 161 49.83 -1.68 -9.26
C SER A 161 51.12 -1.16 -8.63
N LEU A 162 51.11 -0.85 -7.33
CA LEU A 162 52.31 -0.44 -6.60
C LEU A 162 53.35 -1.57 -6.53
N LEU A 163 52.92 -2.79 -6.19
CA LEU A 163 53.78 -3.97 -6.15
C LEU A 163 54.35 -4.30 -7.53
N TYR A 164 53.50 -4.30 -8.57
CA TYR A 164 53.89 -4.53 -9.95
C TYR A 164 54.99 -3.55 -10.37
N ARG A 165 54.78 -2.24 -10.15
CA ARG A 165 55.79 -1.22 -10.44
C ARG A 165 57.08 -1.43 -9.63
N HIS A 166 56.97 -1.74 -8.34
CA HIS A 166 58.12 -1.94 -7.48
C HIS A 166 58.99 -3.12 -7.95
N ILE A 167 58.36 -4.23 -8.35
CA ILE A 167 59.05 -5.41 -8.85
C ILE A 167 59.80 -5.09 -10.15
N PHE A 168 59.15 -4.45 -11.13
CA PHE A 168 59.80 -4.04 -12.37
C PHE A 168 60.93 -3.03 -12.17
N GLN A 169 60.85 -2.16 -11.15
CA GLN A 169 61.94 -1.24 -10.83
C GLN A 169 63.24 -1.95 -10.37
N HIS A 170 63.13 -3.15 -9.79
CA HIS A 170 64.27 -3.89 -9.22
C HIS A 170 64.70 -5.11 -10.03
N LEU A 171 63.85 -5.61 -10.93
CA LEU A 171 64.17 -6.69 -11.86
C LEU A 171 65.24 -6.23 -12.87
N ARG A 172 66.29 -7.05 -13.03
CA ARG A 172 67.37 -6.86 -14.01
C ARG A 172 67.58 -8.15 -14.79
N ASP A 173 67.88 -8.04 -16.07
CA ASP A 173 68.24 -9.17 -16.92
C ASP A 173 69.67 -9.68 -16.65
N SER A 174 70.06 -10.73 -17.38
CA SER A 174 71.41 -11.33 -17.31
C SER A 174 72.55 -10.34 -17.57
N ASP A 175 72.25 -9.28 -18.33
CA ASP A 175 73.18 -8.23 -18.74
C ASP A 175 73.10 -6.98 -17.83
N GLY A 176 72.26 -7.02 -16.79
CA GLY A 176 72.08 -5.96 -15.80
C GLY A 176 71.14 -4.82 -16.22
N GLN A 177 70.41 -4.95 -17.33
CA GLN A 177 69.43 -3.95 -17.80
C GLN A 177 68.07 -4.11 -17.11
N PRO A 178 67.32 -3.02 -16.86
CA PRO A 178 66.00 -3.09 -16.25
C PRO A 178 64.95 -3.70 -17.19
N TYR A 179 64.11 -4.59 -16.64
CA TYR A 179 62.95 -5.11 -17.37
C TYR A 179 61.87 -4.03 -17.52
N SER A 180 61.34 -3.88 -18.75
CA SER A 180 60.24 -2.95 -19.03
C SER A 180 58.87 -3.58 -18.69
N PRO A 181 58.00 -2.89 -17.92
CA PRO A 181 56.64 -3.36 -17.65
C PRO A 181 55.71 -3.41 -18.88
N HIS A 182 56.13 -2.83 -20.01
CA HIS A 182 55.35 -2.82 -21.26
C HIS A 182 55.69 -4.01 -22.18
N GLU A 183 56.87 -4.60 -22.00
CA GLU A 183 57.36 -5.70 -22.82
C GLU A 183 57.24 -7.05 -22.10
N TYR A 184 57.26 -7.03 -20.76
CA TYR A 184 57.25 -8.22 -19.92
C TYR A 184 56.08 -8.16 -18.93
N ASN A 185 55.53 -9.34 -18.60
CA ASN A 185 54.49 -9.50 -17.59
C ASN A 185 54.96 -10.48 -16.51
N LEU A 186 54.55 -10.25 -15.27
CA LEU A 186 54.81 -11.16 -14.15
C LEU A 186 53.76 -12.27 -14.15
N GLN A 187 54.21 -13.52 -14.13
CA GLN A 187 53.34 -14.68 -14.05
C GLN A 187 53.76 -15.54 -12.86
N GLN A 188 52.77 -15.96 -12.07
CA GLN A 188 53.01 -16.88 -10.96
C GLN A 188 53.31 -18.26 -11.54
N SER A 189 54.44 -18.86 -11.17
CA SER A 189 54.71 -20.27 -11.45
C SER A 189 53.73 -21.14 -10.64
N ALA A 190 53.25 -22.24 -11.23
CA ALA A 190 52.47 -23.23 -10.49
C ALA A 190 53.38 -23.94 -9.48
N ASP A 191 52.93 -24.02 -8.24
CA ASP A 191 53.43 -24.98 -7.23
C ASP A 191 52.58 -26.26 -7.30
#